data_AF-A0A928XSE3-F1
#
_entry.id   AF-A0A928XSE3-F1
#
_cell.length_a   1.000
_cell.length_b   1.000
_cell.length_c   1.000
_cell.angle_alpha   90.00
_cell.angle_beta   90.00
_cell.angle_gamma   90.00
#
_symmetry.space_group_name_H-M   'P 1'
#
loop_
_entity.id
_entity.type
_entity.pdbx_description
1 polymer ?
#
loop_
_entity_poly.entity_id
_entity_poly.type
_entity_poly.pdbx_seq_one_letter_code
_entity_poly.pdbx_strand_id
1 'polypeptide(L)'
;MLAAAREVLEVFASRPDLGRHAKRLSDSGIAGTSLHFPFHWVTARWLAERWPAQLHVDWQALSGRERERFEQVLPLLLPYAEWPDPELGLSPRQWLERLKGPRETDATFLIRRFAALGVGPRERESLFHDLGKPLRLDAAPGSPSRSTAWLAGGEPVFQCRPLSRARPPVAQSVRRRLRSVEPLSRRDGQQVIELARTSLISRGRDLDGIMYASPDDVRLIDAGGGLSLACLGLAPEHRALVETLYVFLLLKNGVPVGYYQAALLFESAEVNYHVFTTFRGVETSEHYVRALGVVHQLFGSNAFAVHPYQLGHENRDALRAGAFWFYRKLGFAPENPRLLATLRREERLARRDPAYRSSPNALRRLASDYVFLYLGQPRDDIAGKLPLSAFSLAVSDFLAARFGSDRERGLRVSARELAELTDTRLADLSRTERLAWERLAPLALALPGVGDWSRRELHALAELVRAKGAVREEEFARQLDRHGRARRALLELAANVTWPARENARARR
;
A
#
# COMPACT_ATOMS: atom_id res chain seq x y z
N MET A 1 -11.68 -34.65 -4.25
CA MET A 1 -10.60 -34.14 -3.37
C MET A 1 -10.77 -32.65 -3.05
N LEU A 2 -10.80 -31.75 -4.05
CA LEU A 2 -10.89 -30.29 -3.81
C LEU A 2 -12.20 -29.85 -3.15
N ALA A 3 -13.34 -30.44 -3.56
CA ALA A 3 -14.64 -30.23 -2.91
C ALA A 3 -14.62 -30.67 -1.44
N ALA A 4 -14.20 -31.90 -1.15
CA ALA A 4 -14.05 -32.41 0.21
C ALA A 4 -13.13 -31.53 1.10
N ALA A 5 -12.04 -30.99 0.55
CA ALA A 5 -11.18 -30.07 1.28
C ALA A 5 -11.92 -28.76 1.64
N ARG A 6 -12.79 -28.25 0.77
CA ARG A 6 -13.61 -27.06 1.04
C ARG A 6 -14.67 -27.32 2.11
N GLU A 7 -15.39 -28.44 2.02
CA GLU A 7 -16.37 -28.85 3.02
C GLU A 7 -15.73 -28.92 4.42
N VAL A 8 -14.53 -29.50 4.54
CA VAL A 8 -13.79 -29.55 5.80
C VAL A 8 -13.41 -28.15 6.31
N LEU A 9 -13.06 -27.21 5.42
CA LEU A 9 -12.71 -25.84 5.79
C LEU A 9 -13.92 -25.02 6.24
N GLU A 10 -15.09 -25.23 5.64
CA GLU A 10 -16.33 -24.54 6.00
C GLU A 10 -16.80 -24.88 7.42
N VAL A 11 -16.64 -26.14 7.85
CA VAL A 11 -16.99 -26.58 9.20
C VAL A 11 -15.82 -26.54 10.17
N PHE A 12 -14.65 -26.03 9.76
CA PHE A 12 -13.43 -26.10 10.58
C PHE A 12 -13.60 -25.37 11.93
N ALA A 13 -14.32 -24.25 11.94
CA ALA A 13 -14.55 -23.45 13.14
C ALA A 13 -15.37 -24.17 14.23
N SER A 14 -16.17 -25.19 13.87
CA SER A 14 -17.02 -25.93 14.83
C SER A 14 -16.31 -27.12 15.46
N ARG A 15 -15.02 -27.34 15.16
CA ARG A 15 -14.26 -28.49 15.66
C ARG A 15 -14.00 -28.40 17.17
N PRO A 16 -14.30 -29.46 17.95
CA PRO A 16 -14.09 -29.44 19.41
C PRO A 16 -12.62 -29.30 19.84
N ASP A 17 -11.68 -29.87 19.07
CA ASP A 17 -10.24 -29.74 19.33
C ASP A 17 -9.73 -28.32 19.05
N LEU A 18 -10.26 -27.65 18.02
CA LEU A 18 -9.99 -26.24 17.80
C LEU A 18 -10.46 -25.39 18.98
N GLY A 19 -11.68 -25.61 19.49
CA GLY A 19 -12.21 -24.90 20.64
C GLY A 19 -11.29 -24.99 21.88
N ARG A 20 -10.70 -26.17 22.13
CA ARG A 20 -9.72 -26.38 23.21
C ARG A 20 -8.42 -25.59 23.03
N HIS A 21 -8.01 -25.31 21.79
CA HIS A 21 -6.75 -24.63 21.47
C HIS A 21 -6.92 -23.20 20.96
N ALA A 22 -8.15 -22.68 20.85
CA ALA A 22 -8.44 -21.40 20.20
C ALA A 22 -7.61 -20.23 20.75
N LYS A 23 -7.48 -20.12 22.08
CA LYS A 23 -6.65 -19.07 22.72
C LYS A 23 -5.16 -19.14 22.35
N ARG A 24 -4.62 -20.34 22.18
CA ARG A 24 -3.22 -20.53 21.75
C ARG A 24 -3.02 -20.25 20.26
N LEU A 25 -4.10 -20.27 19.50
CA LEU A 25 -4.15 -20.02 18.06
C LEU A 25 -4.65 -18.61 17.75
N SER A 26 -4.81 -17.73 18.74
CA SER A 26 -5.06 -16.31 18.52
C SER A 26 -4.05 -15.75 17.51
N ASP A 27 -4.53 -14.87 16.63
CA ASP A 27 -3.75 -14.19 15.60
C ASP A 27 -3.18 -15.11 14.51
N SER A 28 -3.56 -16.39 14.51
CA SER A 28 -3.21 -17.32 13.42
C SER A 28 -4.02 -17.08 12.13
N GLY A 29 -5.16 -16.39 12.25
CA GLY A 29 -6.14 -16.20 11.17
C GLY A 29 -7.05 -17.38 10.91
N ILE A 30 -6.87 -18.50 11.61
CA ILE A 30 -7.67 -19.72 11.44
C ILE A 30 -9.11 -19.43 11.87
N ALA A 31 -10.09 -19.92 11.11
CA ALA A 31 -11.50 -19.74 11.45
C ALA A 31 -11.78 -20.28 12.86
N GLY A 32 -12.56 -19.55 13.67
CA GLY A 32 -12.79 -19.89 15.07
C GLY A 32 -11.74 -19.36 16.06
N THR A 33 -10.77 -18.56 15.61
CA THR A 33 -9.76 -17.91 16.47
C THR A 33 -9.89 -16.39 16.44
N SER A 34 -9.61 -15.73 17.55
CA SER A 34 -9.66 -14.26 17.67
C SER A 34 -8.46 -13.60 16.99
N LEU A 35 -8.66 -12.37 16.51
CA LEU A 35 -7.61 -11.51 15.95
C LEU A 35 -7.39 -10.29 16.85
N HIS A 36 -6.14 -10.04 17.22
CA HIS A 36 -5.70 -8.86 17.94
C HIS A 36 -4.82 -8.04 17.01
N PHE A 37 -5.25 -6.82 16.69
CA PHE A 37 -4.50 -5.96 15.80
C PHE A 37 -4.93 -4.50 15.95
N PRO A 38 -4.00 -3.54 15.86
CA PRO A 38 -4.34 -2.12 15.76
C PRO A 38 -4.85 -1.80 14.35
N PHE A 39 -6.11 -2.14 14.06
CA PHE A 39 -6.73 -1.83 12.78
C PHE A 39 -6.79 -0.31 12.56
N HIS A 40 -6.45 0.14 11.35
CA HIS A 40 -6.62 1.54 10.98
C HIS A 40 -8.10 1.89 10.88
N TRP A 41 -8.41 3.18 10.90
CA TRP A 41 -9.77 3.72 10.94
C TRP A 41 -10.74 3.05 9.96
N VAL A 42 -10.37 2.95 8.67
CA VAL A 42 -11.25 2.40 7.62
C VAL A 42 -11.58 0.93 7.90
N THR A 43 -10.57 0.14 8.28
CA THR A 43 -10.75 -1.27 8.62
C THR A 43 -11.53 -1.44 9.91
N ALA A 44 -11.23 -0.67 10.96
CA ALA A 44 -11.95 -0.69 12.22
C ALA A 44 -13.44 -0.35 12.03
N ARG A 45 -13.74 0.68 11.24
CA ARG A 45 -15.12 1.05 10.90
C ARG A 45 -15.86 -0.08 10.17
N TRP A 46 -15.23 -0.67 9.15
CA TRP A 46 -15.81 -1.81 8.44
C TRP A 46 -16.09 -3.01 9.35
N LEU A 47 -15.18 -3.31 10.29
CA LEU A 47 -15.37 -4.37 11.28
C LEU A 47 -16.53 -4.04 12.24
N ALA A 48 -16.63 -2.80 12.73
CA ALA A 48 -17.71 -2.37 13.62
C ALA A 48 -19.08 -2.37 12.92
N GLU A 49 -19.12 -2.14 11.61
CA GLU A 49 -20.36 -2.22 10.82
C GLU A 49 -20.82 -3.67 10.59
N ARG A 50 -19.88 -4.61 10.37
CA ARG A 50 -20.20 -6.01 10.03
C ARG A 50 -20.27 -6.97 11.21
N TRP A 51 -19.43 -6.76 12.21
CA TRP A 51 -19.33 -7.59 13.41
C TRP A 51 -19.38 -6.71 14.69
N PRO A 52 -20.41 -5.87 14.85
CA PRO A 52 -20.50 -4.91 15.96
C PRO A 52 -20.45 -5.56 17.34
N ALA A 53 -20.91 -6.81 17.46
CA ALA A 53 -20.97 -7.55 18.72
C ALA A 53 -19.69 -8.35 19.02
N GLN A 54 -18.73 -8.41 18.10
CA GLN A 54 -17.50 -9.19 18.22
C GLN A 54 -16.24 -8.32 18.28
N LEU A 55 -16.34 -7.03 17.98
CA LEU A 55 -15.22 -6.12 18.03
C LEU A 55 -15.11 -5.48 19.41
N HIS A 56 -13.95 -5.58 20.04
CA HIS A 56 -13.69 -5.11 21.39
C HIS A 56 -12.39 -4.31 21.47
N VAL A 57 -12.27 -3.45 22.49
CA VAL A 57 -10.98 -2.86 22.84
C VAL A 57 -10.18 -3.91 23.62
N ASP A 58 -8.92 -4.13 23.24
CA ASP A 58 -8.01 -4.98 24.02
C ASP A 58 -7.37 -4.16 25.14
N TRP A 59 -8.11 -4.00 26.24
CA TRP A 59 -7.67 -3.25 27.41
C TRP A 59 -6.39 -3.79 28.05
N GLN A 60 -6.09 -5.08 27.85
CA GLN A 60 -4.90 -5.72 28.42
C GLN A 60 -3.64 -5.34 27.65
N ALA A 61 -3.77 -5.11 26.34
CA ALA A 61 -2.66 -4.74 25.47
C ALA A 61 -2.33 -3.23 25.49
N LEU A 62 -3.18 -2.38 26.09
CA LEU A 62 -2.92 -0.94 26.19
C LEU A 62 -1.78 -0.60 27.14
N SER A 63 -0.77 0.10 26.62
CA SER A 63 0.29 0.75 27.38
C SER A 63 -0.21 1.95 28.20
N GLY A 64 0.57 2.42 29.18
CA GLY A 64 0.24 3.60 29.98
C GLY A 64 -0.01 4.85 29.13
N ARG A 65 0.86 5.09 28.14
CA ARG A 65 0.72 6.21 27.19
C ARG A 65 -0.57 6.14 26.37
N GLU A 66 -1.00 4.96 25.96
CA GLU A 66 -2.25 4.80 25.20
C GLU A 66 -3.47 5.04 26.10
N ARG A 67 -3.40 4.66 27.37
CA ARG A 67 -4.45 4.96 28.35
C ARG A 67 -4.60 6.48 28.57
N GLU A 68 -3.49 7.19 28.73
CA GLU A 68 -3.50 8.66 28.84
C GLU A 68 -4.12 9.32 27.59
N ARG A 69 -3.79 8.82 26.39
CA ARG A 69 -4.40 9.29 25.14
C ARG A 69 -5.90 9.00 25.09
N PHE A 70 -6.35 7.87 25.62
CA PHE A 70 -7.78 7.56 25.75
C PHE A 70 -8.49 8.57 26.65
N GLU A 71 -7.90 8.94 27.78
CA GLU A 71 -8.43 9.96 28.68
C GLU A 71 -8.53 11.33 28.01
N GLN A 72 -7.54 11.70 27.19
CA GLN A 72 -7.53 12.98 26.47
C GLN A 72 -8.55 13.04 25.32
N VAL A 73 -8.76 11.92 24.62
CA VAL A 73 -9.62 11.87 23.43
C VAL A 73 -11.09 11.62 23.81
N LEU A 74 -11.37 10.86 24.86
CA LEU A 74 -12.74 10.50 25.24
C LEU A 74 -13.68 11.71 25.39
N PRO A 75 -13.29 12.82 26.06
CA PRO A 75 -14.14 14.01 26.16
C PRO A 75 -14.47 14.63 24.79
N LEU A 76 -13.58 14.53 23.80
CA LEU A 76 -13.82 15.04 22.44
C LEU A 76 -14.88 14.22 21.69
N LEU A 77 -15.13 12.98 22.13
CA LEU A 77 -16.08 12.08 21.52
C LEU A 77 -17.48 12.22 22.10
N LEU A 78 -17.67 12.95 23.19
CA LEU A 78 -18.92 13.01 23.94
C LEU A 78 -19.56 14.41 23.83
N PRO A 79 -20.89 14.52 23.97
CA PRO A 79 -21.52 15.81 24.22
C PRO A 79 -20.92 16.48 25.45
N TYR A 80 -20.92 17.80 25.48
CA TYR A 80 -20.34 18.57 26.59
C TYR A 80 -20.93 18.20 27.96
N ALA A 81 -22.22 17.87 28.02
CA ALA A 81 -22.90 17.46 29.26
C ALA A 81 -22.46 16.08 29.79
N GLU A 82 -21.80 15.27 28.97
CA GLU A 82 -21.28 13.94 29.33
C GLU A 82 -19.76 13.97 29.55
N TRP A 83 -19.15 15.16 29.67
CA TRP A 83 -17.72 15.25 29.88
C TRP A 83 -17.28 14.49 31.14
N PRO A 84 -16.26 13.63 31.02
CA PRO A 84 -15.71 12.91 32.17
C PRO A 84 -15.27 13.88 33.27
N ASP A 85 -15.88 13.76 34.46
CA ASP A 85 -15.45 14.48 35.65
C ASP A 85 -14.19 13.82 36.23
N PRO A 86 -13.03 14.53 36.29
CA PRO A 86 -11.81 13.99 36.87
C PRO A 86 -11.95 13.57 38.35
N GLU A 87 -12.84 14.20 39.12
CA GLU A 87 -13.03 13.90 40.55
C GLU A 87 -13.56 12.48 40.79
N LEU A 88 -14.26 11.90 39.80
CA LEU A 88 -14.80 10.54 39.90
C LEU A 88 -13.73 9.45 39.80
N GLY A 89 -12.51 9.77 39.34
CA GLY A 89 -11.38 8.84 39.28
C GLY A 89 -11.64 7.59 38.41
N LEU A 90 -12.59 7.66 37.48
CA LEU A 90 -12.93 6.53 36.61
C LEU A 90 -11.95 6.42 35.44
N SER A 91 -11.46 5.20 35.21
CA SER A 91 -10.66 4.87 34.02
C SER A 91 -11.48 4.99 32.72
N PRO A 92 -10.83 5.15 31.54
CA PRO A 92 -11.53 5.15 30.25
C PRO A 92 -12.42 3.94 30.03
N ARG A 93 -12.00 2.76 30.50
CA ARG A 93 -12.81 1.53 30.41
C ARG A 93 -14.09 1.66 31.22
N GLN A 94 -14.00 2.14 32.46
CA GLN A 94 -15.18 2.32 33.32
C GLN A 94 -16.13 3.38 32.76
N TRP A 95 -15.59 4.45 32.17
CA TRP A 95 -16.40 5.43 31.45
C TRP A 95 -17.12 4.80 30.25
N LEU A 96 -16.41 4.07 29.38
CA LEU A 96 -17.04 3.43 28.23
C LEU A 96 -18.10 2.40 28.62
N GLU A 97 -17.90 1.64 29.70
CA GLU A 97 -18.94 0.73 30.22
C GLU A 97 -20.19 1.45 30.71
N ARG A 98 -20.06 2.67 31.23
CA ARG A 98 -21.21 3.51 31.63
C ARG A 98 -21.91 4.16 30.44
N LEU A 99 -21.15 4.52 29.40
CA LEU A 99 -21.64 5.29 28.25
C LEU A 99 -22.24 4.43 27.14
N LYS A 100 -21.72 3.22 26.92
CA LYS A 100 -22.18 2.35 25.83
C LYS A 100 -23.55 1.75 26.12
N GLY A 101 -24.30 1.44 25.07
CA GLY A 101 -25.55 0.71 25.21
C GLY A 101 -25.33 -0.73 25.75
N PRO A 102 -26.34 -1.36 26.39
CA PRO A 102 -26.21 -2.69 27.00
C PRO A 102 -25.90 -3.81 25.99
N ARG A 103 -26.21 -3.61 24.70
CA ARG A 103 -25.93 -4.56 23.60
C ARG A 103 -24.78 -4.12 22.71
N GLU A 104 -24.06 -3.07 23.10
CA GLU A 104 -22.95 -2.51 22.33
C GLU A 104 -21.62 -2.85 22.99
N THR A 105 -20.60 -3.10 22.18
CA THR A 105 -19.24 -3.28 22.66
C THR A 105 -18.55 -1.94 22.80
N ASP A 106 -17.54 -1.88 23.66
CA ASP A 106 -16.67 -0.72 23.85
C ASP A 106 -16.06 -0.19 22.54
N ALA A 107 -15.51 -1.07 21.69
CA ALA A 107 -14.91 -0.67 20.43
C ALA A 107 -15.94 -0.16 19.43
N THR A 108 -17.09 -0.82 19.31
CA THR A 108 -18.15 -0.39 18.38
C THR A 108 -18.72 0.97 18.78
N PHE A 109 -19.00 1.18 20.07
CA PHE A 109 -19.39 2.49 20.59
C PHE A 109 -18.36 3.55 20.21
N LEU A 110 -17.09 3.28 20.54
CA LEU A 110 -15.99 4.21 20.30
C LEU A 110 -15.87 4.58 18.81
N ILE A 111 -15.88 3.59 17.93
CA ILE A 111 -15.78 3.79 16.47
C ILE A 111 -16.97 4.60 15.95
N ARG A 112 -18.19 4.35 16.44
CA ARG A 112 -19.37 5.13 16.09
C ARG A 112 -19.26 6.58 16.58
N ARG A 113 -18.73 6.83 17.77
CA ARG A 113 -18.46 8.19 18.26
C ARG A 113 -17.44 8.91 17.39
N PHE A 114 -16.36 8.24 16.98
CA PHE A 114 -15.41 8.80 16.00
C PHE A 114 -16.09 9.12 14.65
N ALA A 115 -16.96 8.22 14.15
CA ALA A 115 -17.68 8.43 12.90
C ALA A 115 -18.61 9.66 12.98
N ALA A 116 -19.21 9.91 14.15
CA ALA A 116 -20.10 11.03 14.41
C ALA A 116 -19.37 12.38 14.63
N LEU A 117 -18.04 12.40 14.76
CA LEU A 117 -17.29 13.65 14.86
C LEU A 117 -17.48 14.50 13.61
N GLY A 118 -17.79 15.78 13.80
CA GLY A 118 -17.92 16.79 12.74
C GLY A 118 -16.59 17.25 12.13
N VAL A 119 -15.55 16.41 12.20
CA VAL A 119 -14.22 16.68 11.62
C VAL A 119 -14.08 16.03 10.24
N GLY A 120 -13.11 16.49 9.46
CA GLY A 120 -12.82 15.92 8.15
C GLY A 120 -12.32 14.47 8.21
N PRO A 121 -12.31 13.74 7.08
CA PRO A 121 -11.88 12.35 7.03
C PRO A 121 -10.45 12.12 7.54
N ARG A 122 -9.50 12.97 7.16
CA ARG A 122 -8.08 12.82 7.52
C ARG A 122 -7.85 13.12 9.01
N GLU A 123 -8.52 14.13 9.54
CA GLU A 123 -8.46 14.49 10.96
C GLU A 123 -9.02 13.35 11.81
N ARG A 124 -10.16 12.75 11.40
CA ARG A 124 -10.74 11.59 12.07
C ARG A 124 -9.79 10.39 12.07
N GLU A 125 -9.17 10.11 10.93
CA GLU A 125 -8.20 9.03 10.78
C GLU A 125 -6.99 9.24 11.68
N SER A 126 -6.43 10.45 11.69
CA SER A 126 -5.28 10.80 12.56
C SER A 126 -5.63 10.63 14.03
N LEU A 127 -6.75 11.23 14.48
CA LEU A 127 -7.20 11.13 15.88
C LEU A 127 -7.44 9.67 16.30
N PHE A 128 -7.95 8.84 15.40
CA PHE A 128 -8.18 7.42 15.68
C PHE A 128 -6.86 6.63 15.74
N HIS A 129 -5.95 6.89 14.81
CA HIS A 129 -4.65 6.23 14.74
C HIS A 129 -3.77 6.56 15.95
N ASP A 130 -3.74 7.83 16.36
CA ASP A 130 -2.95 8.29 17.50
C ASP A 130 -3.31 7.57 18.80
N LEU A 131 -4.53 7.05 18.90
CA LEU A 131 -4.98 6.35 20.08
C LEU A 131 -4.36 4.94 20.25
N GLY A 132 -3.59 4.43 19.27
CA GLY A 132 -2.74 3.23 19.37
C GLY A 132 -3.48 1.88 19.51
N LYS A 133 -4.81 1.92 19.49
CA LYS A 133 -5.71 0.91 20.04
C LYS A 133 -5.44 -0.51 19.51
N PRO A 134 -4.98 -1.46 20.34
CA PRO A 134 -5.11 -2.86 20.02
C PRO A 134 -6.62 -3.20 20.10
N LEU A 135 -7.20 -3.54 18.95
CA LEU A 135 -8.56 -4.03 18.88
C LEU A 135 -8.54 -5.55 18.84
N ARG A 136 -9.54 -6.16 19.45
CA ARG A 136 -9.76 -7.61 19.44
C ARG A 136 -11.04 -7.91 18.68
N LEU A 137 -10.94 -8.71 17.63
CA LEU A 137 -12.08 -9.27 16.92
C LEU A 137 -12.27 -10.72 17.34
N ASP A 138 -13.38 -11.00 18.03
CA ASP A 138 -13.78 -12.34 18.38
C ASP A 138 -14.26 -13.11 17.15
N ALA A 139 -13.99 -14.42 17.13
CA ALA A 139 -14.40 -15.28 16.03
C ALA A 139 -15.93 -15.40 15.98
N ALA A 140 -16.50 -15.27 14.78
CA ALA A 140 -17.91 -15.48 14.53
C ALA A 140 -18.14 -16.01 13.11
N PRO A 141 -19.33 -16.57 12.81
CA PRO A 141 -19.69 -16.91 11.44
C PRO A 141 -19.46 -15.74 10.47
N GLY A 142 -18.75 -16.00 9.38
CA GLY A 142 -18.41 -15.01 8.37
C GLY A 142 -17.31 -14.01 8.78
N SER A 143 -16.82 -14.01 10.02
CA SER A 143 -15.73 -13.12 10.43
C SER A 143 -14.47 -13.38 9.60
N PRO A 144 -13.61 -12.36 9.38
CA PRO A 144 -12.40 -12.49 8.58
C PRO A 144 -11.53 -13.68 9.00
N SER A 145 -11.26 -14.59 8.07
CA SER A 145 -10.44 -15.76 8.30
C SER A 145 -9.68 -16.15 7.05
N ARG A 146 -8.46 -16.66 7.22
CA ARG A 146 -7.68 -17.24 6.13
C ARG A 146 -8.09 -18.67 5.76
N SER A 147 -8.90 -19.35 6.58
CA SER A 147 -9.36 -20.73 6.32
C SER A 147 -10.36 -20.78 5.16
N THR A 148 -11.18 -19.73 5.03
CA THR A 148 -12.23 -19.61 4.01
C THR A 148 -11.95 -18.50 2.99
N ALA A 149 -10.81 -17.82 3.09
CA ALA A 149 -10.40 -16.79 2.13
C ALA A 149 -10.01 -17.43 0.79
N TRP A 150 -10.92 -17.33 -0.18
CA TRP A 150 -10.74 -17.87 -1.53
C TRP A 150 -11.60 -17.09 -2.53
N LEU A 151 -11.08 -16.88 -3.74
CA LEU A 151 -11.81 -16.32 -4.87
C LEU A 151 -12.29 -17.44 -5.79
N ALA A 152 -13.60 -17.51 -6.00
CA ALA A 152 -14.22 -18.46 -6.94
C ALA A 152 -14.04 -18.05 -8.40
N GLY A 153 -14.18 -19.01 -9.33
CA GLY A 153 -14.37 -18.72 -10.75
C GLY A 153 -13.29 -19.17 -11.73
N GLY A 154 -12.25 -19.89 -11.29
CA GLY A 154 -11.20 -20.43 -12.17
C GLY A 154 -11.12 -21.96 -12.17
N GLU A 155 -10.71 -22.55 -13.30
CA GLU A 155 -10.34 -23.96 -13.34
C GLU A 155 -9.08 -24.21 -12.50
N PRO A 156 -9.11 -25.17 -11.56
CA PRO A 156 -7.95 -25.43 -10.72
C PRO A 156 -6.81 -26.04 -11.54
N VAL A 157 -5.61 -25.49 -11.39
CA VAL A 157 -4.38 -26.08 -11.96
C VAL A 157 -3.76 -27.01 -10.94
N PHE A 158 -3.65 -28.29 -11.29
CA PHE A 158 -3.03 -29.31 -10.44
C PHE A 158 -1.52 -29.36 -10.62
N GLN A 159 -0.79 -29.43 -9.50
CA GLN A 159 0.66 -29.63 -9.51
C GLN A 159 0.97 -31.12 -9.64
N CYS A 160 1.15 -31.59 -10.88
CA CYS A 160 1.41 -33.00 -11.19
C CYS A 160 2.90 -33.35 -11.36
N ARG A 161 3.81 -32.42 -11.08
CA ARG A 161 5.28 -32.60 -11.19
C ARG A 161 5.97 -32.04 -9.94
N PRO A 162 7.24 -32.39 -9.66
CA PRO A 162 8.00 -31.71 -8.61
C PRO A 162 8.10 -30.20 -8.86
N LEU A 163 8.07 -29.40 -7.80
CA LEU A 163 8.27 -27.94 -7.90
C LEU A 163 9.70 -27.64 -8.40
N SER A 164 9.81 -26.83 -9.44
CA SER A 164 11.11 -26.48 -10.03
C SER A 164 11.87 -25.50 -9.15
N ARG A 165 13.09 -25.87 -8.76
CA ARG A 165 14.04 -24.97 -8.08
C ARG A 165 14.85 -24.10 -9.05
N ALA A 166 14.62 -24.25 -10.35
CA ALA A 166 15.28 -23.44 -11.36
C ALA A 166 14.86 -21.98 -11.23
N ARG A 167 15.76 -21.06 -11.58
CA ARG A 167 15.44 -19.64 -11.59
C ARG A 167 14.89 -19.26 -12.96
N PRO A 168 13.79 -18.49 -13.02
CA PRO A 168 13.27 -18.03 -14.29
C PRO A 168 14.25 -17.05 -14.96
N PRO A 169 14.42 -17.12 -16.29
CA PRO A 169 15.15 -16.11 -17.05
C PRO A 169 14.34 -14.81 -17.05
N VAL A 170 14.69 -13.87 -16.17
CA VAL A 170 13.84 -12.71 -15.84
C VAL A 170 13.45 -11.89 -17.07
N ALA A 171 14.40 -11.52 -17.92
CA ALA A 171 14.14 -10.70 -19.11
C ALA A 171 13.14 -11.34 -20.08
N GLN A 172 13.18 -12.66 -20.26
CA GLN A 172 12.24 -13.40 -21.10
C GLN A 172 10.89 -13.58 -20.40
N SER A 173 10.92 -13.88 -19.10
CA SER A 173 9.75 -14.23 -18.31
C SER A 173 8.82 -13.04 -18.03
N VAL A 174 9.39 -11.83 -17.87
CA VAL A 174 8.65 -10.57 -17.74
C VAL A 174 7.87 -10.25 -19.03
N ARG A 175 8.44 -10.56 -20.19
CA ARG A 175 7.82 -10.34 -21.52
C ARG A 175 6.82 -11.42 -21.91
N ARG A 176 6.68 -12.49 -21.12
CA ARG A 176 5.71 -13.55 -21.40
C ARG A 176 4.29 -13.00 -21.23
N ARG A 177 3.53 -12.99 -22.33
CA ARG A 177 2.16 -12.46 -22.42
C ARG A 177 1.25 -12.96 -21.28
N LEU A 178 0.46 -12.06 -20.72
CA LEU A 178 -0.64 -12.40 -19.80
C LEU A 178 -1.75 -13.14 -20.58
N ARG A 179 -2.46 -14.06 -19.92
CA ARG A 179 -3.54 -14.80 -20.55
C ARG A 179 -4.78 -13.94 -20.73
N SER A 180 -5.17 -13.22 -19.67
CA SER A 180 -6.23 -12.22 -19.71
C SER A 180 -5.97 -11.10 -18.72
N VAL A 181 -6.61 -9.95 -18.97
CA VAL A 181 -6.70 -8.79 -18.07
C VAL A 181 -8.16 -8.34 -18.13
N GLU A 182 -8.92 -8.66 -17.09
CA GLU A 182 -10.36 -8.50 -17.07
C GLU A 182 -10.75 -7.43 -16.05
N PRO A 183 -11.29 -6.27 -16.49
CA PRO A 183 -11.98 -5.35 -15.60
C PRO A 183 -13.14 -6.04 -14.91
N LEU A 184 -13.25 -5.84 -13.59
CA LEU A 184 -14.37 -6.34 -12.82
C LEU A 184 -15.51 -5.34 -12.76
N SER A 185 -16.74 -5.84 -12.58
CA SER A 185 -17.87 -4.99 -12.20
C SER A 185 -17.61 -4.38 -10.82
N ARG A 186 -18.28 -3.27 -10.49
CA ARG A 186 -18.17 -2.66 -9.14
C ARG A 186 -18.50 -3.66 -8.02
N ARG A 187 -19.47 -4.55 -8.25
CA ARG A 187 -19.86 -5.58 -7.28
C ARG A 187 -18.74 -6.59 -7.06
N ASP A 188 -18.16 -7.11 -8.14
CA ASP A 188 -17.10 -8.13 -8.05
C ASP A 188 -15.79 -7.50 -7.55
N GLY A 189 -15.51 -6.25 -7.95
CA GLY A 189 -14.42 -5.44 -7.43
C GLY A 189 -14.50 -5.27 -5.91
N GLN A 190 -15.69 -4.95 -5.38
CA GLN A 190 -15.92 -4.88 -3.93
C GLN A 190 -15.64 -6.22 -3.23
N GLN A 191 -16.09 -7.34 -3.80
CA GLN A 191 -15.82 -8.68 -3.23
C GLN A 191 -14.33 -9.00 -3.19
N VAL A 192 -13.59 -8.64 -4.24
CA VAL A 192 -12.14 -8.85 -4.32
C VAL A 192 -11.39 -7.96 -3.34
N ILE A 193 -11.80 -6.69 -3.17
CA ILE A 193 -11.23 -5.79 -2.15
C ILE A 193 -11.46 -6.36 -0.74
N GLU A 194 -12.65 -6.88 -0.46
CA GLU A 194 -12.96 -7.52 0.83
C GLU A 194 -12.15 -8.78 1.07
N LEU A 195 -11.92 -9.59 0.03
CA LEU A 195 -11.01 -10.74 0.10
C LEU A 195 -9.58 -10.29 0.39
N ALA A 196 -9.10 -9.24 -0.28
CA ALA A 196 -7.77 -8.68 -0.05
C ALA A 196 -7.63 -8.18 1.40
N ARG A 197 -8.60 -7.40 1.89
CA ARG A 197 -8.65 -6.92 3.27
C ARG A 197 -8.63 -8.09 4.25
N THR A 198 -9.53 -9.05 4.10
CA THR A 198 -9.62 -10.28 4.93
C THR A 198 -8.30 -11.06 4.96
N SER A 199 -7.64 -11.17 3.80
CA SER A 199 -6.38 -11.90 3.66
C SER A 199 -5.23 -11.26 4.44
N LEU A 200 -5.20 -9.93 4.52
CA LEU A 200 -4.16 -9.21 5.22
C LEU A 200 -4.44 -9.11 6.73
N ILE A 201 -5.67 -8.75 7.12
CA ILE A 201 -5.99 -8.55 8.53
C ILE A 201 -5.90 -9.84 9.35
N SER A 202 -6.24 -10.99 8.72
CA SER A 202 -6.07 -12.32 9.33
C SER A 202 -4.60 -12.72 9.54
N ARG A 203 -3.65 -11.85 9.14
CA ARG A 203 -2.20 -12.03 9.29
C ARG A 203 -1.56 -10.80 9.95
N GLY A 204 -2.35 -9.97 10.63
CA GLY A 204 -1.87 -8.76 11.29
C GLY A 204 -1.22 -7.77 10.32
N ARG A 205 -1.91 -7.50 9.21
CA ARG A 205 -1.51 -6.49 8.22
C ARG A 205 -2.73 -5.67 7.81
N ASP A 206 -2.52 -4.39 7.58
CA ASP A 206 -3.54 -3.45 7.13
C ASP A 206 -2.82 -2.40 6.28
N LEU A 207 -3.25 -2.23 5.03
CA LEU A 207 -2.53 -1.43 4.03
C LEU A 207 -3.45 -0.39 3.42
N ASP A 208 -2.98 0.84 3.35
CA ASP A 208 -3.69 1.97 2.74
C ASP A 208 -4.20 1.64 1.34
N GLY A 209 -3.37 1.01 0.52
CA GLY A 209 -3.74 0.65 -0.85
C GLY A 209 -4.86 -0.38 -0.98
N ILE A 210 -5.24 -1.08 0.10
CA ILE A 210 -6.42 -1.96 0.15
C ILE A 210 -7.57 -1.25 0.86
N MET A 211 -7.28 -0.47 1.90
CA MET A 211 -8.31 0.31 2.61
C MET A 211 -9.01 1.30 1.68
N TYR A 212 -8.24 1.96 0.83
CA TYR A 212 -8.70 3.00 -0.09
C TYR A 212 -8.81 2.54 -1.54
N ALA A 213 -8.82 1.21 -1.77
CA ALA A 213 -9.05 0.65 -3.09
C ALA A 213 -10.43 1.05 -3.63
N SER A 214 -10.50 1.44 -4.89
CA SER A 214 -11.75 1.75 -5.58
C SER A 214 -12.35 0.48 -6.17
N PRO A 215 -13.63 0.14 -5.90
CA PRO A 215 -14.29 -0.99 -6.56
C PRO A 215 -14.46 -0.77 -8.07
N ASP A 216 -14.31 0.46 -8.57
CA ASP A 216 -14.42 0.81 -9.99
C ASP A 216 -13.10 0.67 -10.76
N ASP A 217 -11.96 0.47 -10.07
CA ASP A 217 -10.65 0.17 -10.67
C ASP A 217 -10.08 -1.13 -10.11
N VAL A 218 -10.82 -2.23 -10.32
CA VAL A 218 -10.36 -3.58 -10.02
C VAL A 218 -10.25 -4.39 -11.30
N ARG A 219 -9.12 -5.09 -11.47
CA ARG A 219 -8.89 -6.01 -12.58
C ARG A 219 -8.41 -7.36 -12.08
N LEU A 220 -8.94 -8.44 -12.64
CA LEU A 220 -8.42 -9.78 -12.43
C LEU A 220 -7.52 -10.16 -13.61
N ILE A 221 -6.31 -10.62 -13.31
CA ILE A 221 -5.27 -10.90 -14.31
C ILE A 221 -4.89 -12.37 -14.22
N ASP A 222 -5.05 -13.12 -15.30
CA ASP A 222 -4.55 -14.49 -15.40
C ASP A 222 -3.09 -14.48 -15.91
N ALA A 223 -2.17 -14.83 -15.02
CA ALA A 223 -0.74 -14.95 -15.32
C ALA A 223 -0.33 -16.38 -15.72
N GLY A 224 -1.27 -17.33 -15.77
CA GLY A 224 -1.07 -18.73 -16.13
C GLY A 224 -0.57 -19.61 -14.98
N GLY A 225 -0.69 -20.93 -15.16
CA GLY A 225 -0.22 -21.90 -14.15
C GLY A 225 -0.95 -21.82 -12.81
N GLY A 226 -2.22 -21.38 -12.85
CA GLY A 226 -3.06 -21.16 -11.68
C GLY A 226 -2.73 -19.89 -10.89
N LEU A 227 -1.77 -19.08 -11.35
CA LEU A 227 -1.45 -17.78 -10.75
C LEU A 227 -2.34 -16.70 -11.35
N SER A 228 -3.15 -16.05 -10.53
CA SER A 228 -3.87 -14.83 -10.88
C SER A 228 -3.52 -13.69 -9.93
N LEU A 229 -3.73 -12.46 -10.41
CA LEU A 229 -3.45 -11.25 -9.66
C LEU A 229 -4.68 -10.35 -9.71
N ALA A 230 -5.18 -9.96 -8.54
CA ALA A 230 -6.17 -8.90 -8.46
C ALA A 230 -5.45 -7.56 -8.33
N CYS A 231 -5.53 -6.73 -9.37
CA CYS A 231 -4.99 -5.37 -9.40
C CYS A 231 -6.03 -4.40 -8.85
N LEU A 232 -5.66 -3.65 -7.82
CA LEU A 232 -6.50 -2.74 -7.06
C LEU A 232 -5.95 -1.32 -7.23
N GLY A 233 -6.71 -0.47 -7.93
CA GLY A 233 -6.44 0.96 -8.03
C GLY A 233 -7.01 1.73 -6.86
N LEU A 234 -6.38 2.85 -6.52
CA LEU A 234 -6.84 3.74 -5.45
C LEU A 234 -8.02 4.60 -5.90
N ALA A 235 -8.94 4.85 -4.97
CA ALA A 235 -9.94 5.90 -5.11
C ALA A 235 -9.27 7.27 -5.32
N PRO A 236 -9.79 8.13 -6.20
CA PRO A 236 -9.15 9.40 -6.57
C PRO A 236 -8.73 10.28 -5.39
N GLU A 237 -9.49 10.25 -4.30
CA GLU A 237 -9.26 11.05 -3.09
C GLU A 237 -7.98 10.65 -2.33
N HIS A 238 -7.47 9.44 -2.57
CA HIS A 238 -6.35 8.83 -1.85
C HIS A 238 -5.08 8.65 -2.70
N ARG A 239 -5.09 9.12 -3.96
CA ARG A 239 -3.94 9.05 -4.86
C ARG A 239 -2.80 9.95 -4.40
N ALA A 240 -1.56 9.49 -4.57
CA ALA A 240 -0.36 10.29 -4.36
C ALA A 240 -0.29 11.45 -5.37
N LEU A 241 0.51 12.48 -5.11
CA LEU A 241 0.55 13.65 -5.98
C LEU A 241 1.15 13.33 -7.37
N VAL A 242 2.35 12.75 -7.41
CA VAL A 242 3.11 12.54 -8.65
C VAL A 242 3.19 11.08 -9.05
N GLU A 243 3.49 10.17 -8.13
CA GLU A 243 3.51 8.74 -8.45
C GLU A 243 2.09 8.17 -8.57
N THR A 244 1.98 7.01 -9.23
CA THR A 244 0.74 6.22 -9.32
C THR A 244 0.92 4.92 -8.54
N LEU A 245 -0.03 4.59 -7.66
CA LEU A 245 0.10 3.41 -6.78
C LEU A 245 -0.99 2.39 -7.09
N TYR A 246 -0.57 1.16 -7.38
CA TYR A 246 -1.44 0.00 -7.47
C TYR A 246 -1.05 -1.07 -6.45
N VAL A 247 -2.05 -1.73 -5.86
CA VAL A 247 -1.85 -2.89 -4.98
C VAL A 247 -2.36 -4.15 -5.66
N PHE A 248 -1.67 -5.25 -5.43
CA PHE A 248 -1.97 -6.52 -6.04
C PHE A 248 -2.13 -7.60 -4.98
N LEU A 249 -3.24 -8.34 -5.01
CA LEU A 249 -3.38 -9.59 -4.28
C LEU A 249 -2.96 -10.74 -5.20
N LEU A 250 -2.01 -11.57 -4.75
CA LEU A 250 -1.63 -12.79 -5.46
C LEU A 250 -2.53 -13.94 -5.07
N LEU A 251 -3.04 -14.64 -6.07
CA LEU A 251 -3.93 -15.78 -5.93
C LEU A 251 -3.31 -16.99 -6.64
N LYS A 252 -3.23 -18.13 -5.96
CA LYS A 252 -2.91 -19.43 -6.56
C LYS A 252 -4.16 -20.30 -6.50
N ASN A 253 -4.75 -20.63 -7.65
CA ASN A 253 -6.05 -21.31 -7.75
C ASN A 253 -7.14 -20.61 -6.91
N GLY A 254 -7.13 -19.28 -6.91
CA GLY A 254 -8.04 -18.44 -6.12
C GLY A 254 -7.67 -18.28 -4.63
N VAL A 255 -6.65 -18.97 -4.12
CA VAL A 255 -6.22 -18.84 -2.72
C VAL A 255 -5.23 -17.69 -2.58
N PRO A 256 -5.43 -16.72 -1.67
CA PRO A 256 -4.48 -15.65 -1.39
C PRO A 256 -3.14 -16.17 -0.87
N VAL A 257 -2.09 -16.00 -1.68
CA VAL A 257 -0.73 -16.48 -1.35
C VAL A 257 0.25 -15.36 -1.02
N GLY A 258 -0.07 -14.12 -1.40
CA GLY A 258 0.76 -12.95 -1.15
C GLY A 258 0.12 -11.68 -1.66
N TYR A 259 0.87 -10.59 -1.62
CA TYR A 259 0.48 -9.30 -2.18
C TYR A 259 1.73 -8.50 -2.57
N TYR A 260 1.56 -7.46 -3.37
CA TYR A 260 2.60 -6.44 -3.55
C TYR A 260 2.01 -5.08 -3.87
N GLN A 261 2.84 -4.06 -3.75
CA GLN A 261 2.52 -2.71 -4.21
C GLN A 261 3.49 -2.35 -5.34
N ALA A 262 2.99 -1.61 -6.33
CA ALA A 262 3.79 -1.04 -7.41
C ALA A 262 3.55 0.47 -7.43
N ALA A 263 4.59 1.24 -7.08
CA ALA A 263 4.60 2.70 -7.22
C ALA A 263 5.28 3.06 -8.54
N LEU A 264 4.51 3.65 -9.45
CA LEU A 264 4.89 3.89 -10.84
C LEU A 264 5.35 5.33 -11.05
N LEU A 265 6.44 5.48 -11.81
CA LEU A 265 6.98 6.77 -12.22
C LEU A 265 7.87 6.58 -13.46
N PHE A 266 7.67 7.36 -14.52
CA PHE A 266 8.59 7.45 -15.67
C PHE A 266 8.99 6.09 -16.27
N GLU A 267 7.99 5.28 -16.63
CA GLU A 267 8.16 3.91 -17.17
C GLU A 267 8.99 3.01 -16.23
N SER A 268 8.90 3.23 -14.93
CA SER A 268 9.57 2.42 -13.91
C SER A 268 8.65 2.18 -12.73
N ALA A 269 9.01 1.22 -11.89
CA ALA A 269 8.22 0.88 -10.71
C ALA A 269 9.09 0.50 -9.51
N GLU A 270 8.79 1.06 -8.34
CA GLU A 270 9.20 0.45 -7.07
C GLU A 270 8.22 -0.68 -6.74
N VAL A 271 8.73 -1.89 -6.54
CA VAL A 271 7.89 -3.08 -6.28
C VAL A 271 8.17 -3.65 -4.88
N ASN A 272 7.19 -3.50 -4.00
CA ASN A 272 7.23 -3.98 -2.62
C ASN A 272 6.45 -5.29 -2.50
N TYR A 273 7.16 -6.42 -2.55
CA TYR A 273 6.56 -7.75 -2.73
C TYR A 273 6.60 -8.64 -1.48
N HIS A 274 5.46 -9.24 -1.17
CA HIS A 274 5.26 -10.05 0.03
C HIS A 274 4.57 -11.38 -0.29
N VAL A 275 5.19 -12.50 0.10
CA VAL A 275 4.54 -13.81 0.15
C VAL A 275 4.24 -14.16 1.60
N PHE A 276 3.00 -14.61 1.86
CA PHE A 276 2.61 -15.04 3.19
C PHE A 276 3.46 -16.23 3.63
N THR A 277 3.83 -16.26 4.91
CA THR A 277 4.79 -17.23 5.46
C THR A 277 4.49 -18.68 5.08
N THR A 278 3.22 -19.07 5.06
CA THR A 278 2.77 -20.43 4.69
C THR A 278 3.09 -20.83 3.25
N PHE A 279 3.22 -19.87 2.34
CA PHE A 279 3.44 -20.09 0.90
C PHE A 279 4.86 -19.71 0.44
N ARG A 280 5.73 -19.32 1.37
CA ARG A 280 7.14 -19.04 1.04
C ARG A 280 7.83 -20.33 0.62
N GLY A 281 8.64 -20.25 -0.43
CA GLY A 281 9.36 -21.41 -0.92
C GLY A 281 9.71 -21.34 -2.40
N VAL A 282 9.75 -22.50 -3.02
CA VAL A 282 10.35 -22.73 -4.35
C VAL A 282 9.69 -21.89 -5.46
N GLU A 283 8.37 -21.72 -5.45
CA GLU A 283 7.65 -20.96 -6.50
C GLU A 283 7.77 -19.43 -6.36
N THR A 284 8.35 -18.91 -5.27
CA THR A 284 8.40 -17.47 -4.97
C THR A 284 9.07 -16.67 -6.09
N SER A 285 10.14 -17.20 -6.69
CA SER A 285 10.86 -16.55 -7.78
C SER A 285 10.03 -16.47 -9.07
N GLU A 286 9.29 -17.54 -9.40
CA GLU A 286 8.39 -17.54 -10.55
C GLU A 286 7.26 -16.54 -10.35
N HIS A 287 6.60 -16.57 -9.20
CA HIS A 287 5.51 -15.64 -8.88
C HIS A 287 5.97 -14.18 -8.91
N TYR A 288 7.14 -13.87 -8.36
CA TYR A 288 7.70 -12.51 -8.39
C TYR A 288 7.99 -12.04 -9.81
N VAL A 289 8.60 -12.89 -10.64
CA VAL A 289 8.91 -12.52 -12.03
C VAL A 289 7.64 -12.38 -12.88
N ARG A 290 6.60 -13.18 -12.61
CA ARG A 290 5.27 -12.96 -13.21
C ARG A 290 4.63 -11.66 -12.73
N ALA A 291 4.78 -11.28 -11.46
CA ALA A 291 4.33 -10.00 -10.93
C ALA A 291 5.03 -8.81 -11.64
N LEU A 292 6.35 -8.89 -11.85
CA LEU A 292 7.08 -7.90 -12.67
C LEU A 292 6.55 -7.86 -14.11
N GLY A 293 6.23 -9.03 -14.70
CA GLY A 293 5.59 -9.14 -16.01
C GLY A 293 4.22 -8.45 -16.10
N VAL A 294 3.43 -8.52 -15.03
CA VAL A 294 2.16 -7.79 -14.92
C VAL A 294 2.39 -6.29 -14.91
N VAL A 295 3.31 -5.80 -14.07
CA VAL A 295 3.62 -4.36 -13.98
C VAL A 295 4.17 -3.85 -15.33
N HIS A 296 5.05 -4.61 -15.98
CA HIS A 296 5.56 -4.29 -17.31
C HIS A 296 4.45 -4.18 -18.37
N GLN A 297 3.54 -5.17 -18.44
CA GLN A 297 2.52 -5.22 -19.49
C GLN A 297 1.37 -4.23 -19.27
N LEU A 298 0.99 -3.94 -18.02
CA LEU A 298 -0.07 -2.98 -17.74
C LEU A 298 0.42 -1.54 -17.86
N PHE A 299 1.60 -1.24 -17.33
CA PHE A 299 2.05 0.14 -17.14
C PHE A 299 3.27 0.52 -17.98
N GLY A 300 3.84 -0.39 -18.76
CA GLY A 300 5.02 -0.12 -19.59
C GLY A 300 6.34 -0.08 -18.81
N SER A 301 6.35 -0.42 -17.52
CA SER A 301 7.56 -0.33 -16.70
C SER A 301 8.70 -1.18 -17.25
N ASN A 302 9.86 -0.57 -17.46
CA ASN A 302 11.07 -1.20 -18.00
C ASN A 302 12.25 -1.17 -17.02
N ALA A 303 12.09 -0.51 -15.88
CA ALA A 303 13.03 -0.49 -14.76
C ALA A 303 12.29 -0.75 -13.45
N PHE A 304 12.89 -1.53 -12.57
CA PHE A 304 12.31 -1.90 -11.28
C PHE A 304 13.26 -1.59 -10.15
N ALA A 305 12.74 -0.98 -9.10
CA ALA A 305 13.46 -0.68 -7.87
C ALA A 305 12.91 -1.52 -6.71
N VAL A 306 13.79 -1.85 -5.76
CA VAL A 306 13.42 -2.49 -4.49
C VAL A 306 13.91 -1.64 -3.35
N HIS A 307 12.98 -1.20 -2.51
CA HIS A 307 13.24 -0.36 -1.35
C HIS A 307 14.17 -1.06 -0.33
N PRO A 308 15.11 -0.35 0.32
CA PRO A 308 16.02 -0.89 1.34
C PRO A 308 15.34 -1.74 2.43
N TYR A 309 14.14 -1.33 2.87
CA TYR A 309 13.34 -2.05 3.86
C TYR A 309 13.02 -3.49 3.43
N GLN A 310 12.75 -3.72 2.14
CA GLN A 310 12.48 -5.06 1.58
C GLN A 310 13.75 -5.93 1.54
N LEU A 311 14.93 -5.31 1.52
CA LEU A 311 16.22 -6.01 1.49
C LEU A 311 16.72 -6.39 2.89
N GLY A 312 16.20 -5.74 3.94
CA GLY A 312 16.58 -5.96 5.33
C GLY A 312 17.04 -4.71 6.09
N HIS A 313 16.98 -3.51 5.51
CA HIS A 313 17.23 -2.28 6.24
C HIS A 313 16.11 -2.04 7.26
N GLU A 314 16.46 -1.95 8.55
CA GLU A 314 15.48 -1.81 9.65
C GLU A 314 14.42 -2.94 9.71
N ASN A 315 14.58 -3.99 8.90
CA ASN A 315 13.69 -5.14 8.80
C ASN A 315 14.46 -6.42 9.10
N ARG A 316 14.44 -6.83 10.38
CA ARG A 316 15.18 -8.01 10.85
C ARG A 316 14.70 -9.30 10.20
N ASP A 317 13.43 -9.39 9.78
CA ASP A 317 12.87 -10.58 9.15
C ASP A 317 13.38 -10.76 7.73
N ALA A 318 13.34 -9.69 6.92
CA ALA A 318 13.90 -9.70 5.57
C ALA A 318 15.43 -9.95 5.60
N LEU A 319 16.13 -9.34 6.56
CA LEU A 319 17.56 -9.55 6.77
C LEU A 319 17.86 -11.03 7.09
N ARG A 320 17.12 -11.64 8.03
CA ARG A 320 17.27 -13.07 8.41
C ARG A 320 16.92 -14.00 7.25
N ALA A 321 15.94 -13.65 6.44
CA ALA A 321 15.55 -14.41 5.26
C ALA A 321 16.59 -14.31 4.11
N GLY A 322 17.58 -13.42 4.22
CA GLY A 322 18.54 -13.17 3.14
C GLY A 322 17.90 -12.56 1.90
N ALA A 323 16.89 -11.70 2.08
CA ALA A 323 16.09 -11.12 1.00
C ALA A 323 16.94 -10.45 -0.09
N PHE A 324 18.03 -9.75 0.29
CA PHE A 324 18.98 -9.20 -0.68
C PHE A 324 19.43 -10.24 -1.73
N TRP A 325 19.78 -11.45 -1.30
CA TRP A 325 20.21 -12.50 -2.22
C TRP A 325 19.08 -13.01 -3.10
N PHE A 326 17.83 -12.99 -2.64
CA PHE A 326 16.68 -13.33 -3.49
C PHE A 326 16.61 -12.38 -4.70
N TYR A 327 16.64 -11.07 -4.47
CA TYR A 327 16.60 -10.08 -5.56
C TYR A 327 17.87 -10.12 -6.41
N ARG A 328 19.06 -10.22 -5.79
CA ARG A 328 20.33 -10.31 -6.52
C ARG A 328 20.36 -11.48 -7.49
N LYS A 329 19.82 -12.63 -7.06
CA LYS A 329 19.73 -13.86 -7.87
C LYS A 329 18.78 -13.75 -9.07
N LEU A 330 17.90 -12.74 -9.07
CA LEU A 330 17.00 -12.37 -10.15
C LEU A 330 17.56 -11.23 -11.03
N GLY A 331 18.81 -10.81 -10.78
CA GLY A 331 19.50 -9.82 -11.59
C GLY A 331 19.49 -8.40 -11.03
N PHE A 332 18.85 -8.15 -9.89
CA PHE A 332 18.91 -6.84 -9.24
C PHE A 332 20.33 -6.52 -8.78
N ALA A 333 20.72 -5.26 -8.85
CA ALA A 333 22.03 -4.80 -8.41
C ALA A 333 21.95 -3.42 -7.74
N PRO A 334 22.78 -3.17 -6.71
CA PRO A 334 22.99 -1.81 -6.24
C PRO A 334 23.83 -1.03 -7.26
N GLU A 335 23.64 0.27 -7.34
CA GLU A 335 24.50 1.15 -8.14
C GLU A 335 25.58 1.84 -7.31
N ASN A 336 25.34 1.97 -6.00
CA ASN A 336 26.29 2.55 -5.06
C ASN A 336 27.64 1.82 -5.11
N PRO A 337 28.76 2.50 -5.46
CA PRO A 337 30.06 1.86 -5.63
C PRO A 337 30.55 1.11 -4.38
N ARG A 338 30.20 1.61 -3.18
CA ARG A 338 30.58 0.98 -1.90
C ARG A 338 29.83 -0.33 -1.65
N LEU A 339 28.59 -0.43 -2.11
CA LEU A 339 27.78 -1.65 -2.03
C LEU A 339 28.21 -2.64 -3.12
N LEU A 340 28.51 -2.16 -4.32
CA LEU A 340 29.07 -2.99 -5.40
C LEU A 340 30.38 -3.67 -4.98
N ALA A 341 31.28 -2.95 -4.31
CA ALA A 341 32.50 -3.55 -3.77
C ALA A 341 32.21 -4.67 -2.75
N THR A 342 31.21 -4.46 -1.89
CA THR A 342 30.75 -5.46 -0.90
C THR A 342 30.16 -6.68 -1.60
N LEU A 343 29.26 -6.45 -2.56
CA LEU A 343 28.61 -7.49 -3.35
C LEU A 343 29.65 -8.37 -4.05
N ARG A 344 30.62 -7.76 -4.75
CA ARG A 344 31.68 -8.50 -5.45
C ARG A 344 32.51 -9.35 -4.50
N ARG A 345 32.79 -8.86 -3.28
CA ARG A 345 33.50 -9.64 -2.25
C ARG A 345 32.68 -10.85 -1.83
N GLU A 346 31.41 -10.65 -1.49
CA GLU A 346 30.53 -11.73 -1.04
C GLU A 346 30.27 -12.77 -2.15
N GLU A 347 30.11 -12.35 -3.41
CA GLU A 347 30.00 -13.25 -4.56
C GLU A 347 31.27 -14.07 -4.78
N ARG A 348 32.47 -13.50 -4.59
CA ARG A 348 33.73 -14.26 -4.65
C ARG A 348 33.81 -15.31 -3.55
N LEU A 349 33.36 -15.00 -2.34
CA LEU A 349 33.34 -15.96 -1.23
C LEU A 349 32.36 -17.10 -1.53
N ALA A 350 31.14 -16.77 -1.96
CA ALA A 350 30.11 -17.75 -2.32
C ALA A 350 30.51 -18.66 -3.52
N ARG A 351 31.33 -18.17 -4.45
CA ARG A 351 31.86 -18.99 -5.56
C ARG A 351 32.94 -19.98 -5.09
N ARG A 352 33.70 -19.64 -4.06
CA ARG A 352 34.76 -20.51 -3.51
C ARG A 352 34.20 -21.60 -2.60
N ASP A 353 33.13 -21.30 -1.87
CA ASP A 353 32.50 -22.21 -0.93
C ASP A 353 30.97 -22.19 -1.10
N PRO A 354 30.35 -23.25 -1.63
CA PRO A 354 28.88 -23.38 -1.73
C PRO A 354 28.14 -23.33 -0.38
N ALA A 355 28.81 -23.67 0.73
CA ALA A 355 28.25 -23.61 2.07
C ALA A 355 28.28 -22.19 2.65
N TYR A 356 29.05 -21.27 2.05
CA TYR A 356 29.19 -19.89 2.52
C TYR A 356 27.86 -19.17 2.70
N ARG A 357 27.73 -18.42 3.80
CA ARG A 357 26.61 -17.52 4.06
C ARG A 357 27.16 -16.15 4.47
N SER A 358 26.62 -15.10 3.84
CA SER A 358 26.94 -13.72 4.20
C SER A 358 26.65 -13.46 5.66
N SER A 359 27.55 -12.75 6.33
CA SER A 359 27.34 -12.36 7.73
C SER A 359 26.19 -11.34 7.84
N PRO A 360 25.52 -11.22 8.99
CA PRO A 360 24.51 -10.19 9.22
C PRO A 360 25.02 -8.77 8.93
N ASN A 361 26.29 -8.48 9.22
CA ASN A 361 26.90 -7.18 8.94
C ASN A 361 27.03 -6.92 7.43
N ALA A 362 27.45 -7.92 6.66
CA ALA A 362 27.51 -7.81 5.20
C ALA A 362 26.11 -7.59 4.61
N LEU A 363 25.11 -8.35 5.09
CA LEU A 363 23.72 -8.20 4.65
C LEU A 363 23.15 -6.81 4.99
N ARG A 364 23.42 -6.27 6.19
CA ARG A 364 22.97 -4.91 6.56
C ARG A 364 23.57 -3.85 5.64
N ARG A 365 24.84 -4.00 5.27
CA ARG A 365 25.50 -3.10 4.32
C ARG A 365 24.94 -3.24 2.91
N LEU A 366 24.65 -4.44 2.45
CA LEU A 366 24.05 -4.69 1.14
C LEU A 366 22.60 -4.20 1.04
N ALA A 367 21.86 -4.24 2.15
CA ALA A 367 20.48 -3.80 2.23
C ALA A 367 20.32 -2.29 2.46
N SER A 368 21.40 -1.52 2.65
CA SER A 368 21.31 -0.12 3.08
C SER A 368 20.90 0.88 1.99
N ASP A 369 20.73 0.42 0.76
CA ASP A 369 20.43 1.24 -0.41
C ASP A 369 19.56 0.44 -1.39
N TYR A 370 18.97 1.13 -2.36
CA TYR A 370 18.15 0.51 -3.39
C TYR A 370 18.95 -0.46 -4.25
N VAL A 371 18.24 -1.45 -4.79
CA VAL A 371 18.72 -2.28 -5.89
C VAL A 371 17.78 -2.18 -7.07
N PHE A 372 18.35 -2.22 -8.26
CA PHE A 372 17.64 -1.95 -9.51
C PHE A 372 17.75 -3.13 -10.47
N LEU A 373 16.71 -3.33 -11.27
CA LEU A 373 16.68 -4.22 -12.42
C LEU A 373 16.22 -3.41 -13.63
N TYR A 374 17.05 -3.38 -14.67
CA TYR A 374 16.72 -2.73 -15.94
C TYR A 374 16.47 -3.78 -17.02
N LEU A 375 15.36 -3.65 -17.75
CA LEU A 375 15.08 -4.45 -18.95
C LEU A 375 15.71 -3.85 -20.22
N GLY A 376 16.18 -2.61 -20.12
CA GLY A 376 16.90 -1.84 -21.13
C GLY A 376 18.12 -1.16 -20.55
N GLN A 377 18.47 0.02 -21.05
CA GLN A 377 19.60 0.80 -20.52
C GLN A 377 19.29 1.37 -19.13
N PRO A 378 20.29 1.45 -18.22
CA PRO A 378 20.15 2.18 -16.96
C PRO A 378 19.75 3.64 -17.17
N ARG A 379 18.95 4.18 -16.25
CA ARG A 379 18.45 5.57 -16.26
C ARG A 379 18.43 6.13 -14.84
N ASP A 380 18.49 7.45 -14.71
CA ASP A 380 18.53 8.14 -13.41
C ASP A 380 17.20 8.75 -12.98
N ASP A 381 16.22 8.80 -13.88
CA ASP A 381 14.90 9.38 -13.65
C ASP A 381 13.84 8.30 -13.37
N ILE A 382 14.19 7.31 -12.55
CA ILE A 382 13.31 6.19 -12.21
C ILE A 382 12.83 6.25 -10.74
N ALA A 383 11.77 5.50 -10.45
CA ALA A 383 11.31 5.23 -9.10
C ALA A 383 12.45 4.69 -8.22
N GLY A 384 12.49 5.13 -6.96
CA GLY A 384 13.57 4.83 -6.01
C GLY A 384 14.81 5.71 -6.15
N LYS A 385 15.02 6.40 -7.28
CA LYS A 385 16.09 7.41 -7.45
C LYS A 385 15.58 8.83 -7.27
N LEU A 386 14.40 9.13 -7.83
CA LEU A 386 13.84 10.48 -7.74
C LEU A 386 13.27 10.75 -6.34
N PRO A 387 13.70 11.81 -5.64
CA PRO A 387 13.19 12.12 -4.32
C PRO A 387 11.81 12.77 -4.42
N LEU A 388 10.75 11.98 -4.32
CA LEU A 388 9.37 12.48 -4.45
C LEU A 388 9.01 13.57 -3.43
N SER A 389 9.68 13.59 -2.27
CA SER A 389 9.53 14.64 -1.26
C SER A 389 9.97 16.03 -1.77
N ALA A 390 10.82 16.10 -2.80
CA ALA A 390 11.18 17.36 -3.46
C ALA A 390 9.94 18.08 -4.00
N PHE A 391 8.96 17.35 -4.53
CA PHE A 391 7.72 17.93 -5.06
C PHE A 391 6.86 18.52 -3.94
N SER A 392 6.77 17.84 -2.80
CA SER A 392 6.07 18.35 -1.63
C SER A 392 6.71 19.62 -1.08
N LEU A 393 8.05 19.68 -1.04
CA LEU A 393 8.78 20.88 -0.65
C LEU A 393 8.54 22.03 -1.65
N ALA A 394 8.67 21.77 -2.95
CA ALA A 394 8.43 22.78 -3.99
C ALA A 394 7.01 23.37 -3.93
N VAL A 395 5.98 22.54 -3.73
CA VAL A 395 4.60 23.00 -3.53
C VAL A 395 4.47 23.82 -2.24
N SER A 396 5.14 23.40 -1.17
CA SER A 396 5.11 24.11 0.11
C SER A 396 5.72 25.50 0.01
N ASP A 397 6.87 25.61 -0.66
CA ASP A 397 7.59 26.87 -0.92
C ASP A 397 6.78 27.79 -1.83
N PHE A 398 6.23 27.25 -2.92
CA PHE A 398 5.36 27.99 -3.85
C PHE A 398 4.15 28.59 -3.13
N LEU A 399 3.44 27.79 -2.34
CA LEU A 399 2.27 28.26 -1.60
C LEU A 399 2.66 29.21 -0.47
N ALA A 400 3.80 28.99 0.20
CA ALA A 400 4.28 29.84 1.28
C ALA A 400 4.61 31.24 0.75
N ALA A 401 5.37 31.32 -0.34
CA ALA A 401 5.80 32.57 -0.94
C ALA A 401 4.62 33.43 -1.44
N ARG A 402 3.58 32.79 -1.98
CA ARG A 402 2.44 33.49 -2.59
C ARG A 402 1.27 33.75 -1.65
N PHE A 403 1.05 32.91 -0.65
CA PHE A 403 -0.18 32.92 0.14
C PHE A 403 0.03 32.84 1.66
N GLY A 404 1.25 32.60 2.13
CA GLY A 404 1.56 32.53 3.56
C GLY A 404 0.74 31.44 4.28
N SER A 405 -0.13 31.83 5.20
CA SER A 405 -1.01 30.92 5.94
C SER A 405 -2.34 30.61 5.22
N ASP A 406 -2.74 31.39 4.20
CA ASP A 406 -4.02 31.21 3.49
C ASP A 406 -3.89 30.16 2.38
N ARG A 407 -3.62 28.91 2.80
CA ARG A 407 -3.32 27.79 1.90
C ARG A 407 -4.53 27.41 1.06
N GLU A 408 -5.72 27.45 1.63
CA GLU A 408 -6.98 27.11 0.96
C GLU A 408 -7.29 28.11 -0.17
N ARG A 409 -7.02 29.41 0.03
CA ARG A 409 -7.09 30.38 -1.08
C ARG A 409 -6.01 30.09 -2.12
N GLY A 410 -4.80 29.74 -1.69
CA GLY A 410 -3.71 29.38 -2.59
C GLY A 410 -4.07 28.25 -3.55
N LEU A 411 -4.72 27.19 -3.06
CA LEU A 411 -5.24 26.09 -3.90
C LEU A 411 -6.29 26.59 -4.91
N ARG A 412 -7.28 27.37 -4.46
CA ARG A 412 -8.35 27.91 -5.34
C ARG A 412 -7.81 28.84 -6.42
N VAL A 413 -6.85 29.70 -6.09
CA VAL A 413 -6.21 30.62 -7.04
C VAL A 413 -5.37 29.83 -8.04
N SER A 414 -4.52 28.92 -7.56
CA SER A 414 -3.70 28.07 -8.43
C SER A 414 -4.54 27.26 -9.42
N ALA A 415 -5.67 26.70 -8.96
CA ALA A 415 -6.59 25.96 -9.82
C ALA A 415 -7.14 26.81 -10.98
N ARG A 416 -7.49 28.08 -10.71
CA ARG A 416 -7.98 29.02 -11.73
C ARG A 416 -6.88 29.47 -12.69
N GLU A 417 -5.70 29.79 -12.16
CA GLU A 417 -4.55 30.20 -12.98
C GLU A 417 -4.11 29.08 -13.93
N LEU A 418 -4.06 27.83 -13.46
CA LEU A 418 -3.77 26.69 -14.33
C LEU A 418 -4.88 26.50 -15.38
N ALA A 419 -6.14 26.71 -15.00
CA ALA A 419 -7.27 26.61 -15.92
C ALA A 419 -7.19 27.66 -17.03
N GLU A 420 -6.86 28.90 -16.70
CA GLU A 420 -6.63 29.97 -17.68
C GLU A 420 -5.42 29.67 -18.57
N LEU A 421 -4.30 29.24 -17.98
CA LEU A 421 -3.08 28.91 -18.72
C LEU A 421 -3.29 27.78 -19.73
N THR A 422 -4.14 26.80 -19.40
CA THR A 422 -4.39 25.62 -20.23
C THR A 422 -5.68 25.69 -21.05
N ASP A 423 -6.41 26.80 -21.00
CA ASP A 423 -7.74 26.98 -21.61
C ASP A 423 -8.76 25.89 -21.18
N THR A 424 -8.71 25.50 -19.90
CA THR A 424 -9.58 24.48 -19.31
C THR A 424 -10.76 25.12 -18.58
N ARG A 425 -11.97 24.68 -18.88
CA ARG A 425 -13.17 25.10 -18.13
C ARG A 425 -13.38 24.20 -16.92
N LEU A 426 -13.17 24.72 -15.72
CA LEU A 426 -13.36 23.98 -14.46
C LEU A 426 -14.78 23.42 -14.29
N ALA A 427 -15.78 24.06 -14.91
CA ALA A 427 -17.18 23.60 -14.91
C ALA A 427 -17.38 22.26 -15.63
N ASP A 428 -16.53 21.95 -16.61
CA ASP A 428 -16.62 20.73 -17.43
C ASP A 428 -15.94 19.53 -16.75
N LEU A 429 -15.17 19.78 -15.68
CA LEU A 429 -14.49 18.75 -14.91
C LEU A 429 -15.48 18.04 -13.97
N SER A 430 -15.43 16.70 -13.97
CA SER A 430 -16.08 15.89 -12.95
C SER A 430 -15.55 16.22 -11.55
N ARG A 431 -16.26 15.76 -10.51
CA ARG A 431 -15.87 16.00 -9.10
C ARG A 431 -14.44 15.52 -8.81
N THR A 432 -14.06 14.35 -9.32
CA THR A 432 -12.74 13.74 -9.07
C THR A 432 -11.65 14.38 -9.92
N GLU A 433 -11.93 14.78 -11.17
CA GLU A 433 -11.03 15.60 -11.98
C GLU A 433 -10.78 16.97 -11.33
N ARG A 434 -11.83 17.64 -10.82
CA ARG A 434 -11.68 18.92 -10.12
C ARG A 434 -10.83 18.79 -8.86
N LEU A 435 -11.03 17.72 -8.07
CA LEU A 435 -10.19 17.44 -6.89
C LEU A 435 -8.73 17.24 -7.28
N ALA A 436 -8.46 16.46 -8.35
CA ALA A 436 -7.12 16.28 -8.86
C ALA A 436 -6.51 17.59 -9.35
N TRP A 437 -7.30 18.41 -10.05
CA TRP A 437 -6.92 19.73 -10.54
C TRP A 437 -6.50 20.67 -9.41
N GLU A 438 -7.32 20.80 -8.38
CA GLU A 438 -7.03 21.64 -7.21
C GLU A 438 -5.75 21.20 -6.48
N ARG A 439 -5.50 19.88 -6.40
CA ARG A 439 -4.31 19.33 -5.73
C ARG A 439 -3.03 19.47 -6.55
N LEU A 440 -3.11 19.29 -7.86
CA LEU A 440 -1.94 19.34 -8.76
C LEU A 440 -1.60 20.75 -9.24
N ALA A 441 -2.55 21.68 -9.24
CA ALA A 441 -2.33 23.01 -9.80
C ALA A 441 -1.13 23.76 -9.21
N PRO A 442 -0.89 23.77 -7.88
CA PRO A 442 0.31 24.40 -7.34
C PRO A 442 1.61 23.79 -7.87
N LEU A 443 1.66 22.45 -8.00
CA LEU A 443 2.84 21.77 -8.55
C LEU A 443 3.02 22.12 -10.03
N ALA A 444 1.94 22.08 -10.81
CA ALA A 444 1.96 22.40 -12.24
C ALA A 444 2.44 23.84 -12.50
N LEU A 445 1.98 24.81 -11.70
CA LEU A 445 2.40 26.21 -11.79
C LEU A 445 3.82 26.45 -11.26
N ALA A 446 4.33 25.57 -10.38
CA ALA A 446 5.71 25.60 -9.92
C ALA A 446 6.71 24.98 -10.91
N LEU A 447 6.23 24.35 -12.00
CA LEU A 447 7.12 23.78 -13.02
C LEU A 447 7.91 24.89 -13.74
N PRO A 448 9.25 24.74 -13.88
CA PRO A 448 10.09 25.73 -14.55
C PRO A 448 9.59 26.12 -15.96
N GLY A 449 9.38 27.41 -16.15
CA GLY A 449 8.99 28.00 -17.43
C GLY A 449 7.63 27.54 -17.97
N VAL A 450 6.70 27.06 -17.12
CA VAL A 450 5.39 26.56 -17.56
C VAL A 450 4.58 27.57 -18.37
N GLY A 451 4.73 28.87 -18.08
CA GLY A 451 4.09 29.96 -18.84
C GLY A 451 4.56 30.08 -20.30
N ASP A 452 5.75 29.59 -20.62
CA ASP A 452 6.34 29.65 -21.96
C ASP A 452 6.14 28.35 -22.76
N TRP A 453 5.41 27.38 -22.19
CA TRP A 453 5.15 26.12 -22.88
C TRP A 453 4.22 26.34 -24.08
N SER A 454 4.41 25.53 -25.11
CA SER A 454 3.55 25.58 -26.30
C SER A 454 2.10 25.19 -25.93
N ARG A 455 1.12 25.67 -26.71
CA ARG A 455 -0.30 25.30 -26.53
C ARG A 455 -0.51 23.78 -26.49
N ARG A 456 0.26 23.02 -27.27
CA ARG A 456 0.22 21.56 -27.29
C ARG A 456 0.69 20.95 -25.97
N GLU A 457 1.78 21.48 -25.40
CA GLU A 457 2.32 21.00 -24.11
C GLU A 457 1.39 21.37 -22.94
N LEU A 458 0.78 22.56 -22.97
CA LEU A 458 -0.20 23.01 -21.98
C LEU A 458 -1.50 22.20 -22.06
N HIS A 459 -1.99 21.91 -23.26
CA HIS A 459 -3.14 21.03 -23.43
C HIS A 459 -2.83 19.61 -22.91
N ALA A 460 -1.66 19.05 -23.23
CA ALA A 460 -1.24 17.76 -22.69
C ALA A 460 -1.05 17.79 -21.16
N LEU A 461 -0.68 18.93 -20.57
CA LEU A 461 -0.61 19.11 -19.12
C LEU A 461 -2.01 19.09 -18.49
N ALA A 462 -3.00 19.74 -19.11
CA ALA A 462 -4.39 19.68 -18.66
C ALA A 462 -4.93 18.25 -18.69
N GLU A 463 -4.74 17.53 -19.80
CA GLU A 463 -5.17 16.13 -19.91
C GLU A 463 -4.48 15.24 -18.89
N LEU A 464 -3.18 15.47 -18.62
CA LEU A 464 -2.45 14.78 -17.57
C LEU A 464 -3.11 14.99 -16.21
N VAL A 465 -3.39 16.24 -15.83
CA VAL A 465 -4.03 16.54 -14.54
C VAL A 465 -5.43 15.93 -14.43
N ARG A 466 -6.21 15.95 -15.52
CA ARG A 466 -7.53 15.30 -15.58
C ARG A 466 -7.42 13.78 -15.42
N ALA A 467 -6.46 13.14 -16.07
CA ALA A 467 -6.22 11.70 -15.96
C ALA A 467 -5.96 11.26 -14.51
N LYS A 468 -5.39 12.13 -13.66
CA LYS A 468 -5.20 11.86 -12.23
C LYS A 468 -6.54 11.69 -11.47
N GLY A 469 -7.60 12.33 -11.94
CA GLY A 469 -8.96 12.22 -11.40
C GLY A 469 -9.84 11.17 -12.09
N ALA A 470 -9.35 10.52 -13.15
CA ALA A 470 -10.10 9.51 -13.90
C ALA A 470 -10.34 8.23 -13.07
N VAL A 471 -11.23 7.34 -13.53
CA VAL A 471 -11.50 6.07 -12.84
C VAL A 471 -10.22 5.25 -12.65
N ARG A 472 -9.38 5.15 -13.68
CA ARG A 472 -8.10 4.43 -13.63
C ARG A 472 -6.92 5.39 -13.69
N GLU A 473 -6.07 5.32 -12.67
CA GLU A 473 -4.87 6.16 -12.59
C GLU A 473 -3.76 5.73 -13.58
N GLU A 474 -3.87 4.54 -14.17
CA GLU A 474 -2.98 4.06 -15.24
C GLU A 474 -2.82 5.06 -16.39
N GLU A 475 -3.89 5.78 -16.76
CA GLU A 475 -3.82 6.75 -17.84
C GLU A 475 -2.94 7.94 -17.45
N PHE A 476 -3.00 8.39 -16.19
CA PHE A 476 -2.10 9.42 -15.69
C PHE A 476 -0.63 8.96 -15.80
N ALA A 477 -0.32 7.72 -15.38
CA ALA A 477 1.04 7.18 -15.48
C ALA A 477 1.54 7.18 -16.94
N ARG A 478 0.72 6.70 -17.88
CA ARG A 478 1.06 6.68 -19.31
C ARG A 478 1.23 8.06 -19.92
N GLN A 479 0.38 9.02 -19.54
CA GLN A 479 0.49 10.39 -20.03
C GLN A 479 1.72 11.08 -19.46
N LEU A 480 2.04 10.85 -18.19
CA LEU A 480 3.25 11.38 -17.55
C LEU A 480 4.51 10.84 -18.25
N ASP A 481 4.53 9.55 -18.57
CA ASP A 481 5.63 8.90 -19.29
C ASP A 481 5.87 9.52 -20.68
N ARG A 482 4.79 9.90 -21.38
CA ARG A 482 4.83 10.49 -22.73
C ARG A 482 5.10 12.00 -22.73
N HIS A 483 4.81 12.71 -21.63
CA HIS A 483 4.95 14.16 -21.55
C HIS A 483 6.40 14.57 -21.25
N GLY A 484 7.24 14.54 -22.29
CA GLY A 484 8.67 14.79 -22.17
C GLY A 484 9.03 16.17 -21.60
N ARG A 485 8.19 17.20 -21.82
CA ARG A 485 8.42 18.54 -21.24
C ARG A 485 8.11 18.55 -19.74
N ALA A 486 7.01 17.95 -19.30
CA ALA A 486 6.67 17.82 -17.89
C ALA A 486 7.69 16.96 -17.13
N ARG A 487 8.13 15.82 -17.72
CA ARG A 487 9.19 14.98 -17.15
C ARG A 487 10.46 15.79 -16.90
N ARG A 488 10.97 16.53 -17.88
CA ARG A 488 12.15 17.39 -17.71
C ARG A 488 11.94 18.46 -16.63
N ALA A 489 10.81 19.15 -16.65
CA ALA A 489 10.51 20.20 -15.69
C ALA A 489 10.39 19.67 -14.24
N LEU A 490 9.84 18.46 -14.05
CA LEU A 490 9.81 17.79 -12.75
C LEU A 490 11.22 17.43 -12.27
N LEU A 491 12.08 16.93 -13.16
CA LEU A 491 13.48 16.63 -12.81
C LEU A 491 14.25 17.89 -12.43
N GLU A 492 14.09 18.97 -13.19
CA GLU A 492 14.70 20.27 -12.89
C GLU A 492 14.18 20.86 -11.57
N LEU A 493 12.87 20.80 -11.33
CA LEU A 493 12.27 21.22 -10.07
C LEU A 493 12.83 20.44 -8.88
N ALA A 494 12.94 19.11 -9.01
CA ALA A 494 13.47 18.26 -7.95
C ALA A 494 14.96 18.52 -7.67
N ALA A 495 15.74 18.87 -8.70
CA ALA A 495 17.16 19.21 -8.55
C ALA A 495 17.39 20.56 -7.86
N ASN A 496 16.45 21.50 -8.02
CA ASN A 496 16.60 22.89 -7.53
C ASN A 496 15.92 23.16 -6.18
N VAL A 497 15.25 22.17 -5.58
CA VAL A 497 14.56 22.36 -4.30
C VAL A 497 15.56 22.56 -3.15
N THR A 498 15.21 23.44 -2.21
CA THR A 498 16.04 23.67 -1.02
C THR A 498 15.75 22.63 0.05
N TRP A 499 16.69 21.72 0.27
CA TRP A 499 16.56 20.68 1.29
C TRP A 499 16.85 21.18 2.71
N PRO A 500 16.07 20.75 3.72
CA PRO A 500 16.41 20.97 5.12
C PRO A 500 17.81 20.43 5.46
N ALA A 501 18.53 21.09 6.38
CA ALA A 501 19.93 20.79 6.71
C ALA A 501 20.20 19.31 7.10
N ARG A 502 19.20 18.60 7.67
CA ARG A 502 19.31 17.17 8.03
C ARG A 502 19.12 16.22 6.83
N GLU A 503 18.36 16.62 5.81
CA GLU A 503 18.09 15.80 4.62
C GLU A 503 19.15 15.95 3.53
N ASN A 504 19.85 17.09 3.49
CA ASN A 504 21.00 17.34 2.61
C ASN A 504 22.10 16.25 2.73
N ALA A 505 22.23 15.59 3.88
CA ALA A 505 23.19 14.50 4.08
C ALA A 505 22.74 13.14 3.50
N ARG A 506 21.44 12.95 3.26
CA ARG A 506 20.86 11.78 2.57
C ARG A 506 20.71 12.02 1.07
N ALA A 507 20.31 13.21 0.64
CA ALA A 507 20.15 13.56 -0.77
C ALA A 507 21.48 13.67 -1.55
N ARG A 508 22.60 13.91 -0.86
CA ARG A 508 23.96 13.96 -1.45
C ARG A 508 24.73 12.63 -1.38
N ARG A 509 24.11 11.55 -0.92
CA ARG A 509 24.70 10.20 -0.87
C ARG A 509 24.03 9.30 -1.88
#